data_AF-A0A2S6UII2-F1
#
_entry.id   AF-A0A2S6UII2-F1
#
_cell.length_a   1.000
_cell.length_b   1.000
_cell.length_c   1.000
_cell.angle_alpha   90.00
_cell.angle_beta   90.00
_cell.angle_gamma   90.00
#
_symmetry.space_group_name_H-M   'P 1'
#
loop_
_entity.id
_entity.type
_entity.pdbx_description
1 polymer ?
#
loop_
_entity_poly.entity_id
_entity_poly.type
_entity_poly.pdbx_seq_one_letter_code
_entity_poly.pdbx_strand_id
1 'polypeptide(L)'
;MPVYKQPNSKNWLIEFKVDGKRFRRSSGTNIKRKAIRLEAKWRQEIHDGKHQIAKIEPLTIEEAADRYFQTVIQLKNSRENSKKSERCCLNVIVDHFSPKTRLDAIQATDIARWR
;
A
#
# COMPACT_ATOMS: atom_id res chain seq x y z
N MET A 1 24.69 -10.93 -12.07
CA MET A 1 25.49 -10.09 -11.15
C MET A 1 24.82 -8.72 -11.03
N PRO A 2 24.37 -8.30 -9.83
CA PRO A 2 23.64 -7.03 -9.65
C PRO A 2 24.56 -5.79 -9.61
N VAL A 3 25.88 -5.99 -9.55
CA VAL A 3 26.88 -4.91 -9.53
C VAL A 3 27.85 -5.13 -10.70
N TYR A 4 27.95 -4.16 -11.60
CA TYR A 4 28.84 -4.21 -12.76
C TYR A 4 29.55 -2.88 -13.01
N LYS A 5 30.70 -2.93 -13.67
CA LYS A 5 31.50 -1.75 -14.00
C LYS A 5 31.13 -1.29 -15.41
N GLN A 6 30.81 0.00 -15.56
CA GLN A 6 30.56 0.56 -16.88
C GLN A 6 31.88 0.89 -17.59
N PRO A 7 31.98 0.71 -18.93
CA PRO A 7 33.23 0.92 -19.67
C PRO A 7 33.82 2.34 -19.54
N ASN A 8 32.98 3.36 -19.36
CA ASN A 8 33.38 4.78 -19.30
C ASN A 8 33.15 5.43 -17.93
N SER A 9 32.92 4.65 -16.87
CA SER A 9 32.68 5.17 -15.53
C SER A 9 33.68 4.60 -14.53
N LYS A 10 34.23 5.47 -13.69
CA LYS A 10 35.07 5.07 -12.54
C LYS A 10 34.24 4.42 -11.42
N ASN A 11 32.91 4.53 -11.47
CA ASN A 11 32.03 4.06 -10.41
C ASN A 11 31.35 2.74 -10.79
N TRP A 12 31.13 1.88 -9.80
CA TRP A 12 30.33 0.66 -9.97
C TRP A 12 28.85 1.03 -10.13
N LEU A 13 28.15 0.38 -11.04
CA LEU A 13 26.70 0.52 -11.22
C LEU A 13 25.99 -0.63 -10.50
N ILE A 14 24.91 -0.31 -9.79
CA ILE A 14 24.06 -1.27 -9.09
C ILE A 14 22.73 -1.34 -9.85
N GLU A 15 22.38 -2.54 -10.33
CA GLU A 15 21.11 -2.85 -10.98
C GLU A 15 20.52 -4.13 -10.42
N PHE A 16 19.33 -4.04 -9.84
CA PHE A 16 18.60 -5.20 -9.31
C PHE A 16 17.08 -5.00 -9.44
N LYS A 17 16.33 -6.10 -9.34
CA LYS A 17 14.87 -6.12 -9.39
C LYS A 17 14.32 -6.49 -8.01
N VAL A 18 13.35 -5.74 -7.51
CA VAL A 18 12.57 -6.07 -6.31
C VAL A 18 11.09 -5.77 -6.61
N ASP A 19 10.20 -6.72 -6.30
CA ASP A 19 8.75 -6.60 -6.49
C ASP A 19 8.33 -6.13 -7.89
N GLY A 20 8.99 -6.66 -8.92
CA GLY A 20 8.74 -6.31 -10.32
C GLY A 20 9.30 -4.94 -10.76
N LYS A 21 9.82 -4.12 -9.85
CA LYS A 21 10.44 -2.81 -10.15
C LYS A 21 11.96 -2.96 -10.32
N ARG A 22 12.50 -2.34 -11.38
CA ARG A 22 13.95 -2.27 -11.63
C ARG A 22 14.55 -1.05 -10.94
N PHE A 23 15.53 -1.27 -10.08
CA PHE A 23 16.32 -0.21 -9.46
C PHE A 23 17.68 -0.15 -10.13
N ARG A 24 18.00 1.00 -10.73
CA ARG A 24 19.28 1.28 -11.38
C ARG A 24 19.88 2.55 -10.80
N ARG A 25 21.00 2.44 -10.09
CA ARG A 25 21.72 3.60 -9.56
C ARG A 25 23.22 3.38 -9.56
N SER A 26 23.98 4.45 -9.72
CA SER A 26 25.43 4.45 -9.50
C SER A 26 25.71 4.25 -8.02
N SER A 27 26.67 3.38 -7.69
CA SER A 27 27.18 3.24 -6.33
C SER A 27 27.99 4.44 -5.85
N GLY A 28 28.38 5.35 -6.75
CA GLY A 28 29.21 6.52 -6.44
C GLY A 28 30.63 6.17 -5.95
N THR A 29 31.05 4.90 -6.02
CA THR A 29 32.35 4.44 -5.54
C THR A 29 33.05 3.59 -6.60
N ASN A 30 34.39 3.62 -6.61
CA ASN A 30 35.24 2.76 -7.46
C ASN A 30 35.60 1.43 -6.75
N ILE A 31 35.17 1.24 -5.51
CA ILE A 31 35.51 0.06 -4.70
C ILE A 31 34.36 -0.95 -4.75
N LYS A 32 34.60 -2.13 -5.36
CA LYS A 32 33.60 -3.20 -5.55
C LYS A 32 32.92 -3.61 -4.23
N ARG A 33 33.71 -3.76 -3.15
CA ARG A 33 33.20 -4.14 -1.82
C ARG A 33 32.23 -3.11 -1.26
N LYS A 34 32.48 -1.80 -1.46
CA LYS A 34 31.57 -0.74 -1.02
C LYS A 34 30.27 -0.77 -1.81
N ALA A 35 30.33 -1.02 -3.12
CA ALA A 35 29.16 -1.16 -3.97
C ALA A 35 28.28 -2.36 -3.57
N ILE A 36 28.87 -3.49 -3.20
CA ILE A 36 28.10 -4.65 -2.69
C ILE A 36 27.40 -4.33 -1.36
N ARG A 37 28.08 -3.62 -0.45
CA ARG A 37 27.47 -3.21 0.84
C ARG A 37 26.33 -2.23 0.64
N LEU A 38 26.45 -1.29 -0.31
CA LEU A 38 25.38 -0.36 -0.67
C LEU A 38 24.19 -1.10 -1.28
N GLU A 39 24.43 -2.09 -2.13
CA GLU A 39 23.39 -2.91 -2.73
C GLU A 39 22.60 -3.70 -1.68
N ALA A 40 23.29 -4.34 -0.73
CA ALA A 40 22.66 -5.02 0.40
C ALA A 40 21.85 -4.06 1.28
N LYS A 41 22.38 -2.85 1.54
CA LYS A 41 21.68 -1.80 2.29
C LYS A 41 20.40 -1.37 1.57
N TRP A 42 20.44 -1.17 0.25
CA TRP A 42 19.26 -0.78 -0.52
C TRP A 42 18.21 -1.89 -0.58
N ARG A 43 18.61 -3.16 -0.71
CA ARG A 43 17.65 -4.26 -0.58
C ARG A 43 16.99 -4.28 0.79
N GLN A 44 17.78 -4.08 1.85
CA GLN A 44 17.26 -4.02 3.21
C GLN A 44 16.31 -2.82 3.38
N GLU A 45 16.65 -1.63 2.88
CA GLU A 45 15.79 -0.44 2.94
C GLU A 45 14.47 -0.61 2.15
N ILE A 46 14.50 -1.36 1.05
CA ILE A 46 13.30 -1.72 0.27
C ILE A 46 12.46 -2.74 1.04
N HIS A 47 13.08 -3.78 1.60
CA HIS A 47 12.40 -4.81 2.40
C HIS A 47 11.82 -4.25 3.72
N ASP A 48 12.55 -3.35 4.39
CA ASP A 48 12.14 -2.65 5.60
C ASP A 48 11.06 -1.58 5.33
N GLY A 49 10.64 -1.39 4.07
CA GLY A 49 9.56 -0.49 3.72
C GLY A 49 9.89 1.00 3.87
N LYS A 50 11.18 1.40 3.96
CA LYS A 50 11.59 2.82 3.99
C LYS A 50 11.26 3.55 2.69
N HIS A 51 11.27 2.82 1.57
CA HIS A 51 10.62 3.26 0.32
C HIS A 51 9.19 2.72 0.30
N GLN A 52 8.37 3.30 1.18
CA GLN A 52 6.97 2.97 1.42
C GLN A 52 6.25 2.73 0.08
N ILE A 53 5.76 1.51 -0.10
CA ILE A 53 4.73 1.15 -1.08
C ILE A 53 3.49 1.94 -0.68
N ALA A 54 3.44 3.22 -1.08
CA ALA A 54 2.44 4.22 -0.71
C ALA A 54 2.24 4.35 0.82
N LYS A 55 2.32 5.56 1.36
CA LYS A 55 1.53 5.84 2.55
C LYS A 55 0.08 5.69 2.09
N ILE A 56 -0.50 4.49 2.24
CA ILE A 56 -1.94 4.33 2.07
C ILE A 56 -2.52 5.23 3.13
N GLU A 57 -3.08 6.36 2.69
CA GLU A 57 -3.83 7.19 3.59
C GLU A 57 -4.89 6.30 4.23
N PRO A 58 -4.95 6.28 5.56
CA PRO A 58 -5.82 5.38 6.26
C PRO A 58 -7.26 5.69 5.90
N LEU A 59 -7.89 4.74 5.21
CA LEU A 59 -9.26 4.86 4.76
C LEU A 59 -10.18 4.93 5.99
N THR A 60 -11.02 5.96 6.04
CA THR A 60 -12.06 6.09 7.06
C THR A 60 -13.22 5.15 6.76
N ILE A 61 -14.03 4.83 7.77
CA ILE A 61 -15.18 3.95 7.59
C ILE A 61 -16.23 4.58 6.67
N GLU A 62 -16.38 5.91 6.70
CA GLU A 62 -17.24 6.68 5.80
C GLU A 62 -16.79 6.51 4.34
N GLU A 63 -15.51 6.78 4.06
CA GLU A 63 -14.96 6.63 2.70
C GLU A 63 -15.03 5.18 2.21
N ALA A 64 -14.82 4.21 3.10
CA ALA A 64 -14.94 2.80 2.77
C ALA A 64 -16.37 2.39 2.42
N ALA A 65 -17.36 2.85 3.19
CA ALA A 65 -18.77 2.59 2.97
C ALA A 65 -19.24 3.19 1.63
N ASP A 66 -18.85 4.43 1.34
CA ASP A 66 -19.18 5.10 0.09
C ASP A 66 -18.56 4.40 -1.13
N ARG A 67 -17.28 4.02 -1.05
CA ARG A 67 -16.61 3.27 -2.11
C ARG A 67 -17.28 1.92 -2.35
N TYR A 68 -17.65 1.21 -1.29
CA TYR A 68 -18.36 -0.07 -1.40
C TYR A 68 -19.74 0.11 -2.06
N PHE A 69 -20.48 1.15 -1.67
CA PHE A 69 -21.77 1.45 -2.27
C PHE A 69 -21.66 1.73 -3.77
N GLN A 70 -20.68 2.54 -4.19
CA GLN A 70 -20.50 2.90 -5.59
C GLN A 70 -19.99 1.74 -6.46
N THR A 71 -19.09 0.91 -5.93
CA THR A 71 -18.41 -0.13 -6.72
C THR A 71 -19.11 -1.48 -6.67
N VAL A 72 -19.82 -1.80 -5.59
CA VAL A 72 -20.44 -3.12 -5.41
C VAL A 72 -21.97 -3.04 -5.49
N ILE A 73 -22.59 -2.08 -4.80
CA ILE A 73 -24.05 -2.02 -4.67
C ILE A 73 -24.69 -1.38 -5.91
N GLN A 74 -24.11 -0.27 -6.40
CA GLN A 74 -24.63 0.43 -7.57
C GLN A 74 -24.52 -0.39 -8.86
N LEU A 75 -23.44 -1.15 -9.02
CA LEU A 75 -23.21 -2.00 -10.20
C LEU A 75 -24.07 -3.27 -10.23
N LYS A 76 -24.68 -3.66 -9.10
CA LYS A 76 -25.62 -4.79 -9.10
C LYS A 76 -26.89 -4.43 -9.89
N ASN A 77 -27.35 -5.38 -10.70
CA ASN A 77 -28.67 -5.38 -11.33
C ASN A 77 -29.77 -5.71 -10.31
N SER A 78 -29.77 -4.98 -9.19
CA SER A 78 -30.79 -5.07 -8.14
C SER A 78 -31.79 -3.92 -8.27
N ARG A 79 -32.98 -4.11 -7.72
CA ARG A 79 -34.03 -3.08 -7.67
C ARG A 79 -33.54 -1.87 -6.87
N GLU A 80 -33.99 -0.68 -7.25
CA GLU A 80 -33.62 0.58 -6.60
C GLU A 80 -33.86 0.57 -5.08
N ASN A 81 -34.97 -0.05 -4.64
CA ASN A 81 -35.30 -0.17 -3.22
C ASN A 81 -34.32 -1.06 -2.45
N SER A 82 -33.74 -2.09 -3.08
CA SER A 82 -32.69 -2.91 -2.46
C SER A 82 -31.42 -2.10 -2.26
N LYS A 83 -31.03 -1.31 -3.26
CA LYS A 83 -29.86 -0.42 -3.17
C LYS A 83 -30.03 0.61 -2.05
N LYS A 84 -31.23 1.20 -1.92
CA LYS A 84 -31.57 2.11 -0.81
C LYS A 84 -31.52 1.42 0.55
N SER A 85 -32.04 0.19 0.66
CA SER A 85 -31.96 -0.60 1.88
C SER A 85 -30.51 -0.88 2.27
N GLU A 86 -29.67 -1.30 1.32
CA GLU A 86 -28.26 -1.58 1.57
C GLU A 86 -27.50 -0.31 1.98
N ARG A 87 -27.81 0.85 1.38
CA ARG A 87 -27.26 2.14 1.80
C ARG A 87 -27.65 2.49 3.23
N CYS A 88 -28.91 2.24 3.61
CA CYS A 88 -29.38 2.47 4.98
C CYS A 88 -28.58 1.61 5.97
N CYS A 89 -28.36 0.33 5.67
CA CYS A 89 -27.54 -0.56 6.51
C CYS A 89 -26.09 -0.07 6.64
N LEU A 90 -25.49 0.43 5.55
CA LEU A 90 -24.15 1.00 5.60
C LEU A 90 -24.08 2.25 6.49
N ASN A 91 -25.08 3.13 6.42
CA ASN A 91 -25.13 4.32 7.28
C ASN A 91 -25.20 3.93 8.77
N VAL A 92 -25.98 2.91 9.12
CA VAL A 92 -26.04 2.39 10.51
C VAL A 92 -24.66 1.94 11.01
N ILE A 93 -23.88 1.29 10.14
CA ILE A 93 -22.50 0.87 10.45
C ILE A 93 -21.60 2.09 10.66
N VAL A 94 -21.67 3.06 9.75
CA VAL A 94 -20.86 4.30 9.82
C VAL A 94 -21.19 5.11 11.08
N ASP A 95 -22.47 5.21 11.43
CA ASP A 95 -22.93 5.90 12.63
C ASP A 95 -22.44 5.21 13.91
N HIS A 96 -22.47 3.87 13.95
CA HIS A 96 -22.03 3.10 15.12
C HIS A 96 -20.53 3.26 15.40
N PHE A 97 -19.69 3.12 14.37
CA PHE A 97 -18.24 3.21 14.51
C PHE A 97 -17.71 4.64 14.43
N SER A 98 -18.57 5.63 14.20
CA SER A 98 -18.25 7.03 13.87
C SER A 98 -17.58 7.22 12.49
N PRO A 99 -18.03 8.22 11.69
CA PRO A 99 -17.56 8.42 10.31
C PRO A 99 -16.04 8.60 10.15
N LYS A 100 -15.40 9.23 11.14
CA LYS A 100 -13.97 9.58 11.12
C LYS A 100 -13.05 8.45 11.57
N THR A 101 -13.63 7.33 11.98
CA THR A 101 -12.85 6.20 12.48
C THR A 101 -12.15 5.53 11.32
N ARG A 102 -10.86 5.28 11.50
CA ARG A 102 -10.04 4.61 10.49
C ARG A 102 -10.33 3.11 10.51
N LEU A 103 -10.36 2.46 9.35
CA LEU A 103 -10.62 1.03 9.27
C LEU A 103 -9.60 0.18 10.04
N ASP A 104 -8.34 0.62 10.10
CA ASP A 104 -7.26 -0.07 10.82
C ASP A 104 -7.45 -0.02 12.35
N ALA A 105 -8.25 0.90 12.85
CA ALA A 105 -8.55 1.05 14.28
C ALA A 105 -9.71 0.16 14.75
N ILE A 106 -10.50 -0.42 13.84
CA ILE A 106 -11.64 -1.26 14.18
C ILE A 106 -11.14 -2.66 14.51
N GLN A 107 -11.30 -3.08 15.76
CA GLN A 107 -10.90 -4.41 16.19
C GLN A 107 -12.06 -5.41 16.10
N ALA A 108 -11.72 -6.71 16.00
CA ALA A 108 -12.71 -7.77 16.00
C ALA A 108 -13.61 -7.77 17.26
N THR A 109 -13.09 -7.28 18.39
CA THR A 109 -13.85 -7.10 19.63
C THR A 109 -14.94 -6.05 19.51
N ASP A 110 -14.70 -4.98 18.75
CA ASP A 110 -15.67 -3.91 18.55
C ASP A 110 -16.81 -4.39 17.66
N ILE A 111 -16.49 -5.19 16.64
CA ILE A 111 -17.48 -5.86 15.78
C ILE A 111 -18.31 -6.85 16.61
N ALA A 112 -17.70 -7.63 17.50
CA ALA A 112 -18.42 -8.60 18.34
C ALA A 112 -19.35 -7.95 19.39
N ARG A 113 -19.09 -6.69 19.76
CA ARG A 113 -19.95 -5.91 20.67
C ARG A 113 -21.17 -5.33 19.96
N TRP A 114 -21.12 -5.20 18.64
CA TRP A 114 -22.24 -4.76 17.83
C TRP A 114 -23.26 -5.91 17.73
N ARG A 115 -24.43 -5.73 18.35
CA ARG A 115 -25.58 -6.66 18.36
C ARG A 115 -26.82 -5.97 17.82
#